data_AF-A0A4P7W298-F1
#
_entry.id   AF-A0A4P7W298-F1
#
_cell.length_a   1.000
_cell.length_b   1.000
_cell.length_c   1.000
_cell.angle_alpha   90.00
_cell.angle_beta   90.00
_cell.angle_gamma   90.00
#
_symmetry.space_group_name_H-M   'P 1'
#
loop_
_entity.id
_entity.type
_entity.pdbx_description
1 polymer ?
#
loop_
_entity_poly.entity_id
_entity_poly.type
_entity_poly.pdbx_seq_one_letter_code
_entity_poly.pdbx_strand_id
1 'polypeptide(L)'
;MPQFSRFWIRCLTIIMMGLMLASSPADAQTHKKRSRTQRTTQRSSAQHRSMETVKKDKSTTERKISETSTKLQTNAKELNRQLNRLNSLNADIATTKNQVAGLRQHIDSLGSAINATADSIKILEGELESMRCAYVKAMKGLQPHTGAASDLSFIFSAETFSEAYSRIRYLRQFTAWRERKVENIHKAIDRIADRRAHLTNLRHSQDVAYRKAEQARQTLSRQQMESEEMVTKLRKEDSALRQSLNEQKRKAAALDRELDRLIAAEQARIAREEEAARRKAAEAERQRKKKEQAAIARKKNRGYPIAANRQKPIHRQLKKWLQPKRRHTKPHRPMPMRCPGHSHQTRENCCSRSTESIK
;
A
#
# COMPACT_ATOMS: atom_id res chain seq x y z
N MET A 1 30.91 40.42 -36.04
CA MET A 1 30.46 40.85 -34.69
C MET A 1 30.13 39.64 -33.80
N PRO A 2 31.08 39.11 -33.02
CA PRO A 2 30.84 37.99 -32.10
C PRO A 2 30.83 38.45 -30.64
N GLN A 3 29.65 38.71 -30.06
CA GLN A 3 29.53 39.13 -28.64
C GLN A 3 28.67 38.19 -27.76
N PHE A 4 27.96 37.21 -28.34
CA PHE A 4 27.03 36.36 -27.57
C PHE A 4 27.66 35.14 -26.87
N SER A 5 28.80 34.62 -27.32
CA SER A 5 29.44 33.44 -26.67
C SER A 5 30.04 33.73 -25.29
N ARG A 6 30.31 35.01 -24.97
CA ARG A 6 30.95 35.42 -23.71
C ARG A 6 30.03 35.42 -22.49
N PHE A 7 28.70 35.38 -22.69
CA PHE A 7 27.75 35.38 -21.57
C PHE A 7 27.56 33.98 -20.97
N TRP A 8 27.35 32.96 -21.82
CA TRP A 8 27.10 31.58 -21.39
C TRP A 8 28.30 30.98 -20.64
N ILE A 9 29.52 31.21 -21.14
CA ILE A 9 30.76 30.74 -20.48
C ILE A 9 30.94 31.40 -19.11
N ARG A 10 30.60 32.70 -18.98
CA ARG A 10 30.69 33.42 -17.69
C ARG A 10 29.65 32.96 -16.68
N CYS A 11 28.41 32.69 -17.09
CA CYS A 11 27.42 32.07 -16.21
C CYS A 11 27.87 30.69 -15.71
N LEU A 12 28.47 29.86 -16.57
CA LEU A 12 28.98 28.55 -16.17
C LEU A 12 30.09 28.65 -15.13
N THR A 13 31.03 29.60 -15.28
CA THR A 13 32.08 29.84 -14.28
C THR A 13 31.55 30.38 -12.95
N ILE A 14 30.47 31.18 -12.95
CA ILE A 14 29.88 31.70 -11.71
C ILE A 14 29.17 30.58 -10.93
N ILE A 15 28.53 29.63 -11.62
CA ILE A 15 27.90 28.46 -10.97
C ILE A 15 28.97 27.50 -10.40
N MET A 16 30.11 27.31 -11.08
CA MET A 16 31.23 26.51 -10.56
C MET A 16 32.05 27.22 -9.46
N MET A 17 32.05 28.56 -9.42
CA MET A 17 32.73 29.34 -8.38
C MET A 17 31.81 29.73 -7.20
N GLY A 18 30.64 29.08 -7.09
CA GLY A 18 29.73 29.16 -5.93
C GLY A 18 29.85 27.98 -4.94
N LEU A 19 30.75 27.02 -5.18
CA LEU A 19 30.82 25.75 -4.43
C LEU A 19 32.17 25.50 -3.73
N MET A 20 32.92 26.56 -3.40
CA MET A 20 34.14 26.50 -2.58
C MET A 20 34.21 27.69 -1.63
N LEU A 21 34.91 27.52 -0.50
CA LEU A 21 35.19 28.54 0.55
C LEU A 21 34.01 28.92 1.47
N ALA A 22 33.39 27.95 2.12
CA ALA A 22 32.64 28.16 3.38
C ALA A 22 32.66 26.90 4.28
N SER A 23 33.84 26.45 4.72
CA SER A 23 33.98 25.29 5.63
C SER A 23 35.23 25.40 6.51
N SER A 24 35.24 26.38 7.41
CA SER A 24 36.27 26.47 8.45
C SER A 24 36.16 25.29 9.42
N PRO A 25 37.25 24.54 9.70
CA PRO A 25 37.27 23.65 10.86
C PRO A 25 37.30 24.51 12.12
N ALA A 26 36.20 24.55 12.87
CA ALA A 26 36.16 25.21 14.16
C ALA A 26 36.86 24.31 15.21
N ASP A 27 37.97 24.78 15.76
CA ASP A 27 38.71 24.12 16.85
C ASP A 27 37.91 24.13 18.17
N ALA A 28 36.88 23.29 18.23
CA ALA A 28 36.20 22.95 19.46
C ALA A 28 37.14 22.09 20.31
N GLN A 29 37.93 22.73 21.18
CA GLN A 29 38.79 22.07 22.16
C GLN A 29 37.97 21.20 23.13
N THR A 30 37.70 19.96 22.72
CA THR A 30 37.07 18.94 23.56
C THR A 30 38.05 18.54 24.66
N HIS A 31 37.98 19.27 25.78
CA HIS A 31 38.73 18.95 26.99
C HIS A 31 38.55 17.47 27.31
N LYS A 32 39.64 16.70 27.13
CA LYS A 32 39.66 15.24 27.26
C LYS A 32 39.64 14.82 28.73
N LYS A 33 38.62 15.28 29.47
CA LYS A 33 38.24 14.74 30.78
C LYS A 33 38.12 13.24 30.59
N ARG A 34 39.01 12.49 31.24
CA ARG A 34 38.83 11.07 31.50
C ARG A 34 37.56 10.94 32.34
N SER A 35 36.40 10.86 31.69
CA SER A 35 35.21 10.24 32.26
C SER A 35 35.58 8.79 32.51
N ARG A 36 36.17 8.55 33.68
CA ARG A 36 36.44 7.21 34.22
C ARG A 36 35.11 6.48 34.13
N THR A 37 34.97 5.60 33.15
CA THR A 37 33.78 4.79 32.99
C THR A 37 33.66 3.93 34.24
N GLN A 38 32.89 4.43 35.21
CA GLN A 38 32.30 3.60 36.23
C GLN A 38 31.38 2.66 35.46
N ARG A 39 31.97 1.53 35.06
CA ARG A 39 31.28 0.32 34.69
C ARG A 39 30.55 -0.11 35.95
N THR A 40 29.42 0.55 36.22
CA THR A 40 28.40 0.12 37.15
C THR A 40 27.90 -1.21 36.61
N THR A 41 28.65 -2.25 36.95
CA THR A 41 28.08 -3.55 37.23
C THR A 41 26.98 -3.28 38.23
N GLN A 42 25.76 -3.09 37.72
CA GLN A 42 24.53 -3.43 38.42
C GLN A 42 24.60 -4.95 38.64
N ARG A 43 25.44 -5.32 39.61
CA ARG A 43 25.43 -6.59 40.30
C ARG A 43 24.03 -6.67 40.82
N SER A 44 23.18 -7.40 40.10
CA SER A 44 21.81 -7.64 40.50
C SER A 44 21.90 -8.30 41.87
N SER A 45 21.67 -7.52 42.94
CA SER A 45 21.33 -8.11 44.21
C SER A 45 20.14 -9.01 43.91
N ALA A 46 20.22 -10.25 44.36
CA ALA A 46 19.06 -11.13 44.44
C ALA A 46 18.17 -10.59 45.58
N GLN A 47 17.63 -9.38 45.36
CA GLN A 47 16.71 -8.70 46.25
C GLN A 47 15.52 -9.64 46.38
N HIS A 48 15.38 -10.26 47.55
CA HIS A 48 14.46 -11.37 47.75
C HIS A 48 13.01 -10.86 47.61
N ARG A 49 12.49 -10.85 46.38
CA ARG A 49 11.17 -10.29 46.08
C ARG A 49 10.13 -11.18 46.75
N SER A 50 9.36 -10.60 47.66
CA SER A 50 8.21 -11.27 48.27
C SER A 50 7.25 -11.74 47.17
N MET A 51 6.62 -12.89 47.36
CA MET A 51 5.57 -13.35 46.45
C MET A 51 4.44 -12.31 46.31
N GLU A 52 4.23 -11.48 47.33
CA GLU A 52 3.31 -10.34 47.30
C GLU A 52 3.64 -9.34 46.17
N THR A 53 4.92 -8.97 46.03
CA THR A 53 5.34 -7.99 45.02
C THR A 53 5.36 -8.59 43.62
N VAL A 54 5.79 -9.85 43.46
CA VAL A 54 5.76 -10.50 42.12
C VAL A 54 4.32 -10.76 41.65
N LYS A 55 3.38 -11.08 42.54
CA LYS A 55 1.94 -11.14 42.22
C LYS A 55 1.39 -9.77 41.79
N LYS A 56 1.78 -8.69 42.47
CA LYS A 56 1.38 -7.31 42.12
C LYS A 56 2.00 -6.84 40.80
N ASP A 57 3.26 -7.18 40.54
CA ASP A 57 3.95 -6.91 39.28
C ASP A 57 3.33 -7.71 38.12
N LYS A 58 2.92 -8.97 38.36
CA LYS A 58 2.13 -9.77 37.40
C LYS A 58 0.78 -9.13 37.11
N SER A 59 -0.05 -8.86 38.13
CA SER A 59 -1.39 -8.26 37.95
C SER A 59 -1.34 -6.90 37.22
N THR A 60 -0.37 -6.04 37.53
CA THR A 60 -0.19 -4.78 36.81
C THR A 60 0.35 -4.97 35.39
N THR A 61 1.07 -6.05 35.11
CA THR A 61 1.51 -6.43 33.75
C THR A 61 0.35 -7.01 32.93
N GLU A 62 -0.48 -7.87 33.51
CA GLU A 62 -1.71 -8.39 32.89
C GLU A 62 -2.68 -7.25 32.54
N ARG A 63 -2.85 -6.27 33.45
CA ARG A 63 -3.63 -5.07 33.16
C ARG A 63 -3.05 -4.26 31.99
N LYS A 64 -1.73 -4.04 31.95
CA LYS A 64 -1.05 -3.35 30.82
C LYS A 64 -1.18 -4.12 29.50
N ILE A 65 -1.19 -5.46 29.55
CA ILE A 65 -1.45 -6.32 28.39
C ILE A 65 -2.90 -6.19 27.91
N SER A 66 -3.87 -6.16 28.82
CA SER A 66 -5.29 -5.92 28.50
C SER A 66 -5.48 -4.53 27.87
N GLU A 67 -4.97 -3.47 28.51
CA GLU A 67 -5.00 -2.10 27.97
C GLU A 67 -4.27 -1.98 26.62
N THR A 68 -3.18 -2.73 26.42
CA THR A 68 -2.49 -2.83 25.13
C THR A 68 -3.30 -3.61 24.10
N SER A 69 -4.00 -4.67 24.48
CA SER A 69 -4.87 -5.45 23.59
C SER A 69 -6.02 -4.60 23.04
N THR A 70 -6.67 -3.80 23.90
CA THR A 70 -7.70 -2.83 23.48
C THR A 70 -7.13 -1.79 22.53
N LYS A 71 -5.93 -1.24 22.82
CA LYS A 71 -5.21 -0.32 21.92
C LYS A 71 -4.81 -0.99 20.60
N LEU A 72 -4.47 -2.28 20.62
CA LEU A 72 -4.19 -3.06 19.42
C LEU A 72 -5.45 -3.20 18.55
N GLN A 73 -6.61 -3.41 19.18
CA GLN A 73 -7.89 -3.53 18.47
C GLN A 73 -8.36 -2.18 17.89
N THR A 74 -8.15 -1.05 18.58
CA THR A 74 -8.41 0.28 17.99
C THR A 74 -7.46 0.58 16.85
N ASN A 75 -6.18 0.29 17.01
CA ASN A 75 -5.17 0.52 15.98
C ASN A 75 -5.35 -0.40 14.77
N ALA A 76 -5.82 -1.64 14.95
CA ALA A 76 -6.19 -2.53 13.85
C ALA A 76 -7.38 -1.99 13.03
N LYS A 77 -8.38 -1.39 13.68
CA LYS A 77 -9.49 -0.70 12.99
C LYS A 77 -8.99 0.51 12.20
N GLU A 78 -8.06 1.28 12.77
CA GLU A 78 -7.50 2.46 12.10
C GLU A 78 -6.56 2.10 10.95
N LEU A 79 -5.68 1.11 11.14
CA LEU A 79 -4.84 0.56 10.08
C LEU A 79 -5.68 0.00 8.92
N ASN A 80 -6.83 -0.62 9.20
CA ASN A 80 -7.76 -1.06 8.16
C ASN A 80 -8.43 0.12 7.41
N ARG A 81 -8.73 1.24 8.09
CA ARG A 81 -9.19 2.49 7.44
C ARG A 81 -8.09 3.10 6.57
N GLN A 82 -6.87 3.17 7.07
CA GLN A 82 -5.71 3.65 6.32
C GLN A 82 -5.41 2.78 5.09
N LEU A 83 -5.50 1.45 5.20
CA LEU A 83 -5.39 0.53 4.06
C LEU A 83 -6.51 0.74 3.03
N ASN A 84 -7.75 0.97 3.47
CA ASN A 84 -8.85 1.30 2.55
C ASN A 84 -8.63 2.65 1.85
N ARG A 85 -8.13 3.67 2.56
CA ARG A 85 -7.74 4.96 1.96
C ARG A 85 -6.58 4.78 0.96
N LEU A 86 -5.58 3.97 1.29
CA LEU A 86 -4.47 3.63 0.40
C LEU A 86 -4.96 2.92 -0.87
N ASN A 87 -5.89 1.98 -0.75
CA ASN A 87 -6.50 1.31 -1.89
C ASN A 87 -7.30 2.26 -2.79
N SER A 88 -8.06 3.20 -2.21
CA SER A 88 -8.73 4.27 -2.96
C SER A 88 -7.71 5.15 -3.68
N LEU A 89 -6.71 5.67 -2.97
CA LEU A 89 -5.66 6.51 -3.52
C LEU A 89 -4.89 5.81 -4.66
N ASN A 90 -4.67 4.50 -4.57
CA ASN A 90 -4.03 3.72 -5.64
C ASN A 90 -4.96 3.52 -6.86
N ALA A 91 -6.28 3.45 -6.67
CA ALA A 91 -7.25 3.48 -7.77
C ALA A 91 -7.34 4.87 -8.43
N ASP A 92 -7.25 5.94 -7.63
CA ASP A 92 -7.15 7.32 -8.12
C ASP A 92 -5.86 7.53 -8.93
N ILE A 93 -4.71 7.05 -8.43
CA ILE A 93 -3.42 7.04 -9.14
C ILE A 93 -3.52 6.27 -10.46
N ALA A 94 -4.17 5.10 -10.49
CA ALA A 94 -4.38 4.35 -11.73
C ALA A 94 -5.24 5.13 -12.73
N THR A 95 -6.29 5.81 -12.25
CA THR A 95 -7.18 6.64 -13.07
C THR A 95 -6.47 7.86 -13.62
N THR A 96 -5.71 8.60 -12.80
CA THR A 96 -4.90 9.75 -13.23
C THR A 96 -3.75 9.32 -14.15
N LYS A 97 -3.16 8.13 -13.95
CA LYS A 97 -2.15 7.56 -14.88
C LYS A 97 -2.76 7.26 -16.26
N ASN A 98 -3.97 6.69 -16.30
CA ASN A 98 -4.71 6.46 -17.55
C ASN A 98 -5.09 7.78 -18.23
N GLN A 99 -5.51 8.78 -17.45
CA GLN A 99 -5.77 10.14 -17.95
C GLN A 99 -4.52 10.79 -18.57
N VAL A 100 -3.35 10.67 -17.93
CA VAL A 100 -2.07 11.15 -18.48
C VAL A 100 -1.70 10.40 -19.77
N ALA A 101 -1.97 9.09 -19.87
CA ALA A 101 -1.74 8.33 -21.09
C ALA A 101 -2.66 8.78 -22.25
N GLY A 102 -3.97 8.94 -21.99
CA GLY A 102 -4.92 9.43 -22.98
C GLY A 102 -4.65 10.88 -23.41
N LEU A 103 -4.23 11.75 -22.50
CA LEU A 103 -3.81 13.12 -22.82
C LEU A 103 -2.56 13.15 -23.72
N ARG A 104 -1.60 12.23 -23.54
CA ARG A 104 -0.45 12.07 -24.45
C ARG A 104 -0.89 11.63 -25.84
N GLN A 105 -1.67 10.54 -25.93
CA GLN A 105 -2.23 10.07 -27.21
C GLN A 105 -3.02 11.17 -27.94
N HIS A 106 -3.74 12.02 -27.21
CA HIS A 106 -4.41 13.18 -27.78
C HIS A 106 -3.42 14.24 -28.31
N ILE A 107 -2.39 14.61 -27.55
CA ILE A 107 -1.32 15.52 -27.99
C ILE A 107 -0.60 14.98 -29.24
N ASP A 108 -0.33 13.68 -29.29
CA ASP A 108 0.30 12.99 -30.42
C ASP A 108 -0.61 13.07 -31.67
N SER A 109 -1.91 12.77 -31.50
CA SER A 109 -2.91 12.88 -32.58
C SER A 109 -3.06 14.31 -33.10
N LEU A 110 -3.00 15.33 -32.23
CA LEU A 110 -2.98 16.74 -32.61
C LEU A 110 -1.69 17.08 -33.36
N GLY A 111 -0.54 16.53 -32.97
CA GLY A 111 0.72 16.65 -33.69
C GLY A 111 0.64 16.09 -35.11
N SER A 112 0.05 14.90 -35.28
CA SER A 112 -0.20 14.32 -36.60
C SER A 112 -1.14 15.19 -37.45
N ALA A 113 -2.22 15.70 -36.87
CA ALA A 113 -3.17 16.59 -37.55
C ALA A 113 -2.54 17.95 -37.94
N ILE A 114 -1.69 18.51 -37.08
CA ILE A 114 -0.90 19.73 -37.34
C ILE A 114 0.04 19.52 -38.53
N ASN A 115 0.76 18.40 -38.57
CA ASN A 115 1.66 18.07 -39.67
C ASN A 115 0.90 17.89 -40.99
N ALA A 116 -0.15 17.06 -41.00
CA ALA A 116 -0.99 16.84 -42.19
C ALA A 116 -1.64 18.14 -42.70
N THR A 117 -2.03 19.05 -41.79
CA THR A 117 -2.57 20.37 -42.16
C THR A 117 -1.48 21.29 -42.72
N ALA A 118 -0.27 21.28 -42.15
CA ALA A 118 0.86 22.05 -42.64
C ALA A 118 1.34 21.58 -44.03
N ASP A 119 1.35 20.28 -44.29
CA ASP A 119 1.68 19.73 -45.61
C ASP A 119 0.56 19.98 -46.63
N SER A 120 -0.71 19.93 -46.21
CA SER A 120 -1.85 20.38 -47.03
C SER A 120 -1.70 21.86 -47.43
N ILE A 121 -1.21 22.73 -46.54
CA ILE A 121 -0.94 24.14 -46.85
C ILE A 121 0.14 24.27 -47.92
N LYS A 122 1.28 23.56 -47.80
CA LYS A 122 2.36 23.58 -48.80
C LYS A 122 1.87 23.15 -50.19
N ILE A 123 1.02 22.11 -50.25
CA ILE A 123 0.43 21.64 -51.51
C ILE A 123 -0.45 22.72 -52.14
N LEU A 124 -1.35 23.33 -51.36
CA LEU A 124 -2.23 24.41 -51.83
C LEU A 124 -1.43 25.67 -52.25
N GLU A 125 -0.34 25.99 -51.56
CA GLU A 125 0.56 27.10 -51.94
C GLU A 125 1.28 26.81 -53.26
N GLY A 126 1.68 25.55 -53.52
CA GLY A 126 2.20 25.10 -54.81
C GLY A 126 1.16 25.12 -55.93
N GLU A 127 -0.08 24.68 -55.66
CA GLU A 127 -1.21 24.79 -56.59
C GLU A 127 -1.49 26.25 -56.96
N LEU A 128 -1.52 27.15 -55.97
CA LEU A 128 -1.72 28.58 -56.15
C LEU A 128 -0.62 29.21 -57.03
N GLU A 129 0.65 28.90 -56.78
CA GLU A 129 1.73 29.47 -57.58
C GLU A 129 1.78 28.86 -59.00
N SER A 130 1.44 27.58 -59.16
CA SER A 130 1.22 26.99 -60.49
C SER A 130 0.08 27.69 -61.25
N MET A 131 -1.02 28.04 -60.58
CA MET A 131 -2.12 28.81 -61.18
C MET A 131 -1.71 30.23 -61.57
N ARG A 132 -0.91 30.91 -60.72
CA ARG A 132 -0.34 32.24 -61.03
C ARG A 132 0.62 32.19 -62.22
N CYS A 133 1.57 31.26 -62.24
CA CYS A 133 2.49 31.07 -63.35
C CYS A 133 1.75 30.72 -64.65
N ALA A 134 0.72 29.87 -64.60
CA ALA A 134 -0.11 29.57 -65.76
C ALA A 134 -0.90 30.80 -66.26
N TYR A 135 -1.45 31.61 -65.35
CA TYR A 135 -2.13 32.86 -65.69
C TYR A 135 -1.17 33.88 -66.33
N VAL A 136 0.01 34.09 -65.75
CA VAL A 136 1.04 35.01 -66.29
C VAL A 136 1.57 34.51 -67.64
N LYS A 137 1.79 33.21 -67.81
CA LYS A 137 2.20 32.62 -69.11
C LYS A 137 1.13 32.86 -70.17
N ALA A 138 -0.15 32.70 -69.83
CA ALA A 138 -1.26 32.99 -70.72
C ALA A 138 -1.35 34.50 -71.05
N MET A 139 -1.26 35.40 -70.06
CA MET A 139 -1.22 36.85 -70.31
C MET A 139 -0.10 37.23 -71.30
N LYS A 140 1.12 36.71 -71.09
CA LYS A 140 2.27 36.97 -71.98
C LYS A 140 2.08 36.43 -73.40
N GLY A 141 1.45 35.26 -73.56
CA GLY A 141 1.14 34.67 -74.87
C GLY A 141 0.01 35.36 -75.63
N LEU A 142 -0.71 36.29 -74.99
CA LEU A 142 -1.84 37.04 -75.56
C LEU A 142 -1.54 38.55 -75.66
N GLN A 143 -0.34 38.96 -75.27
CA GLN A 143 0.18 40.31 -75.47
C GLN A 143 0.70 40.43 -76.92
N PRO A 144 0.17 41.37 -77.74
CA PRO A 144 0.66 41.55 -79.11
C PRO A 144 2.14 42.00 -79.12
N HIS A 145 2.86 41.62 -80.17
CA HIS A 145 4.27 42.00 -80.36
C HIS A 145 4.45 43.50 -80.59
N THR A 146 3.41 44.19 -81.06
CA THR A 146 3.29 45.65 -81.05
C THR A 146 2.70 46.12 -79.72
N GLY A 147 3.30 47.17 -79.12
CA GLY A 147 2.99 47.60 -77.76
C GLY A 147 1.52 47.98 -77.50
N ALA A 148 1.14 47.93 -76.22
CA ALA A 148 -0.22 48.03 -75.64
C ALA A 148 -1.29 48.81 -76.44
N ALA A 149 -1.82 48.17 -77.49
CA ALA A 149 -3.03 48.60 -78.17
C ALA A 149 -4.24 48.40 -77.23
N SER A 150 -5.15 49.38 -77.18
CA SER A 150 -6.41 49.21 -76.43
C SER A 150 -7.30 48.14 -77.07
N ASP A 151 -8.26 47.58 -76.33
CA ASP A 151 -9.23 46.62 -76.88
C ASP A 151 -9.97 47.18 -78.12
N LEU A 152 -10.26 48.48 -78.14
CA LEU A 152 -10.83 49.17 -79.30
C LEU A 152 -9.82 49.26 -80.47
N SER A 153 -8.57 49.60 -80.19
CA SER A 153 -7.49 49.61 -81.19
C SER A 153 -7.25 48.22 -81.81
N PHE A 154 -7.44 47.15 -81.03
CA PHE A 154 -7.39 45.77 -81.54
C PHE A 154 -8.61 45.42 -82.41
N ILE A 155 -9.80 45.96 -82.13
CA ILE A 155 -10.98 45.76 -83.00
C ILE A 155 -10.86 46.55 -84.30
N PHE A 156 -10.42 47.82 -84.24
CA PHE A 156 -10.35 48.72 -85.40
C PHE A 156 -9.15 48.50 -86.32
N SER A 157 -8.14 47.72 -85.91
CA SER A 157 -7.00 47.31 -86.76
C SER A 157 -7.27 46.02 -87.56
N ALA A 158 -8.54 45.72 -87.83
CA ALA A 158 -8.98 44.58 -88.63
C ALA A 158 -9.19 45.02 -90.09
N GLU A 159 -8.76 44.18 -91.04
CA GLU A 159 -8.86 44.48 -92.47
C GLU A 159 -10.29 44.30 -93.01
N THR A 160 -11.11 43.50 -92.32
CA THR A 160 -12.48 43.17 -92.74
C THR A 160 -13.45 43.12 -91.55
N PHE A 161 -14.75 43.32 -91.83
CA PHE A 161 -15.80 43.27 -90.80
C PHE A 161 -15.95 41.87 -90.17
N SER A 162 -15.76 40.80 -90.94
CA SER A 162 -15.75 39.41 -90.44
C SER A 162 -14.58 39.14 -89.49
N GLU A 163 -13.42 39.73 -89.75
CA GLU A 163 -12.29 39.70 -88.83
C GLU A 163 -12.59 40.53 -87.56
N ALA A 164 -13.08 41.76 -87.69
CA ALA A 164 -13.47 42.60 -86.55
C ALA A 164 -14.47 41.89 -85.62
N TYR A 165 -15.50 41.24 -86.19
CA TYR A 165 -16.46 40.42 -85.44
C TYR A 165 -15.78 39.24 -84.73
N SER A 166 -14.81 38.59 -85.39
CA SER A 166 -14.03 37.49 -84.82
C SER A 166 -13.15 37.96 -83.64
N ARG A 167 -12.50 39.12 -83.78
CA ARG A 167 -11.73 39.78 -82.71
C ARG A 167 -12.63 40.14 -81.52
N ILE A 168 -13.85 40.64 -81.74
CA ILE A 168 -14.87 40.88 -80.69
C ILE A 168 -15.28 39.58 -79.98
N ARG A 169 -15.56 38.50 -80.72
CA ARG A 169 -15.90 37.19 -80.12
C ARG A 169 -14.76 36.62 -79.29
N TYR A 170 -13.52 36.82 -79.74
CA TYR A 170 -12.31 36.43 -79.01
C TYR A 170 -12.16 37.21 -77.70
N LEU A 171 -12.27 38.54 -77.72
CA LEU A 171 -12.19 39.38 -76.51
C LEU A 171 -13.24 38.96 -75.45
N ARG A 172 -14.49 38.72 -75.86
CA ARG A 172 -15.55 38.25 -74.94
C ARG A 172 -15.20 36.91 -74.28
N GLN A 173 -14.67 35.95 -75.04
CA GLN A 173 -14.23 34.66 -74.51
C GLN A 173 -13.01 34.80 -73.59
N PHE A 174 -12.09 35.70 -73.93
CA PHE A 174 -10.89 35.97 -73.14
C PHE A 174 -11.20 36.63 -71.80
N THR A 175 -12.09 37.63 -71.76
CA THR A 175 -12.54 38.27 -70.50
C THR A 175 -13.23 37.24 -69.60
N ALA A 176 -14.18 36.47 -70.13
CA ALA A 176 -14.84 35.40 -69.36
C ALA A 176 -13.87 34.29 -68.92
N TRP A 177 -12.79 34.03 -69.66
CA TRP A 177 -11.70 33.12 -69.22
C TRP A 177 -10.84 33.76 -68.12
N ARG A 178 -10.53 35.06 -68.23
CA ARG A 178 -9.71 35.83 -67.27
C ARG A 178 -10.41 35.89 -65.91
N GLU A 179 -11.69 36.25 -65.89
CA GLU A 179 -12.54 36.29 -64.70
C GLU A 179 -12.53 34.94 -63.98
N ARG A 180 -12.85 33.85 -64.68
CA ARG A 180 -12.81 32.48 -64.13
C ARG A 180 -11.41 32.09 -63.62
N LYS A 181 -10.32 32.59 -64.20
CA LYS A 181 -8.97 32.31 -63.68
C LYS A 181 -8.65 33.11 -62.40
N VAL A 182 -9.03 34.39 -62.34
CA VAL A 182 -8.89 35.22 -61.13
C VAL A 182 -9.75 34.67 -59.99
N GLU A 183 -10.99 34.29 -60.27
CA GLU A 183 -11.92 33.67 -59.31
C GLU A 183 -11.34 32.37 -58.70
N ASN A 184 -10.75 31.49 -59.53
CA ASN A 184 -10.10 30.28 -59.04
C ASN A 184 -8.84 30.57 -58.20
N ILE A 185 -8.07 31.63 -58.54
CA ILE A 185 -6.94 32.08 -57.73
C ILE A 185 -7.40 32.63 -56.38
N HIS A 186 -8.50 33.38 -56.33
CA HIS A 186 -9.09 33.87 -55.08
C HIS A 186 -9.57 32.71 -54.20
N LYS A 187 -10.37 31.78 -54.76
CA LYS A 187 -10.82 30.56 -54.05
C LYS A 187 -9.67 29.72 -53.48
N ALA A 188 -8.51 29.70 -54.14
CA ALA A 188 -7.32 29.03 -53.64
C ALA A 188 -6.66 29.78 -52.48
N ILE A 189 -6.60 31.12 -52.53
CA ILE A 189 -6.12 31.98 -51.44
C ILE A 189 -7.01 31.81 -50.21
N ASP A 190 -8.33 31.84 -50.38
CA ASP A 190 -9.31 31.66 -49.30
C ASP A 190 -9.15 30.28 -48.63
N ARG A 191 -9.05 29.22 -49.43
CA ARG A 191 -8.81 27.84 -48.96
C ARG A 191 -7.50 27.67 -48.18
N ILE A 192 -6.47 28.46 -48.50
CA ILE A 192 -5.21 28.53 -47.73
C ILE A 192 -5.40 29.31 -46.43
N ALA A 193 -6.16 30.41 -46.44
CA ALA A 193 -6.47 31.19 -45.23
C ALA A 193 -7.26 30.34 -44.22
N ASP A 194 -8.29 29.62 -44.66
CA ASP A 194 -9.06 28.67 -43.85
C ASP A 194 -8.16 27.59 -43.22
N ARG A 195 -7.25 27.00 -44.02
CA ARG A 195 -6.29 26.00 -43.54
C ARG A 195 -5.32 26.57 -42.50
N ARG A 196 -4.85 27.81 -42.69
CA ARG A 196 -3.96 28.50 -41.73
C ARG A 196 -4.70 28.87 -40.43
N ALA A 197 -5.97 29.25 -40.50
CA ALA A 197 -6.82 29.42 -39.32
C ALA A 197 -7.03 28.09 -38.57
N HIS A 198 -7.34 27.00 -39.30
CA HIS A 198 -7.48 25.66 -38.71
C HIS A 198 -6.18 25.18 -38.05
N LEU A 199 -5.02 25.35 -38.70
CA LEU A 199 -3.70 25.05 -38.13
C LEU A 199 -3.43 25.81 -36.82
N THR A 200 -3.88 27.07 -36.74
CA THR A 200 -3.75 27.91 -35.55
C THR A 200 -4.62 27.40 -34.41
N ASN A 201 -5.86 27.00 -34.70
CA ASN A 201 -6.78 26.39 -33.74
C ASN A 201 -6.28 25.02 -33.24
N LEU A 202 -5.70 24.19 -34.12
CA LEU A 202 -5.05 22.93 -33.73
C LEU A 202 -3.87 23.16 -32.78
N ARG A 203 -2.98 24.14 -33.08
CA ARG A 203 -1.85 24.51 -32.20
C ARG A 203 -2.31 25.00 -30.84
N HIS A 204 -3.32 25.89 -30.79
CA HIS A 204 -3.90 26.35 -29.52
C HIS A 204 -4.50 25.18 -28.72
N SER A 205 -5.16 24.23 -29.39
CA SER A 205 -5.71 23.04 -28.76
C SER A 205 -4.60 22.12 -28.21
N GLN A 206 -3.47 22.02 -28.91
CA GLN A 206 -2.29 21.30 -28.46
C GLN A 206 -1.64 21.95 -27.22
N ASP A 207 -1.49 23.28 -27.18
CA ASP A 207 -1.01 24.01 -26.01
C ASP A 207 -1.90 23.79 -24.78
N VAL A 208 -3.23 23.82 -24.96
CA VAL A 208 -4.20 23.53 -23.90
C VAL A 208 -4.11 22.06 -23.45
N ALA A 209 -3.90 21.12 -24.37
CA ALA A 209 -3.70 19.71 -24.04
C ALA A 209 -2.38 19.48 -23.27
N TYR A 210 -1.28 20.13 -23.65
CA TYR A 210 -0.01 20.11 -22.90
C TYR A 210 -0.16 20.64 -21.47
N ARG A 211 -0.84 21.77 -21.28
CA ARG A 211 -1.10 22.33 -19.93
C ARG A 211 -1.91 21.36 -19.06
N LYS A 212 -2.96 20.74 -19.62
CA LYS A 212 -3.76 19.70 -18.93
C LYS A 212 -2.93 18.46 -18.60
N ALA A 213 -2.08 18.00 -19.53
CA ALA A 213 -1.19 16.86 -19.32
C ALA A 213 -0.18 17.11 -18.19
N GLU A 214 0.39 18.30 -18.11
CA GLU A 214 1.35 18.64 -17.05
C GLU A 214 0.68 18.81 -15.68
N GLN A 215 -0.51 19.44 -15.61
CA GLN A 215 -1.32 19.47 -14.39
C GLN A 215 -1.70 18.06 -13.90
N ALA A 216 -2.04 17.15 -14.81
CA ALA A 216 -2.31 15.75 -14.48
C ALA A 216 -1.05 15.00 -14.01
N ARG A 217 0.13 15.28 -14.58
CA ARG A 217 1.42 14.73 -14.11
C ARG A 217 1.82 15.23 -12.73
N GLN A 218 1.63 16.52 -12.44
CA GLN A 218 1.88 17.09 -11.12
C GLN A 218 0.92 16.50 -10.06
N THR A 219 -0.35 16.31 -10.42
CA THR A 219 -1.35 15.63 -9.59
C THR A 219 -0.95 14.18 -9.30
N LEU A 220 -0.56 13.42 -10.32
CA LEU A 220 -0.08 12.04 -10.22
C LEU A 220 1.14 11.92 -9.29
N SER A 221 2.13 12.80 -9.46
CA SER A 221 3.33 12.86 -8.61
C SER A 221 2.96 13.10 -7.14
N ARG A 222 2.06 14.06 -6.87
CA ARG A 222 1.58 14.33 -5.50
C ARG A 222 0.84 13.13 -4.89
N GLN A 223 -0.03 12.46 -5.65
CA GLN A 223 -0.73 11.25 -5.19
C GLN A 223 0.25 10.10 -4.90
N GLN A 224 1.28 9.92 -5.74
CA GLN A 224 2.33 8.92 -5.53
C GLN A 224 3.11 9.18 -4.25
N MET A 225 3.52 10.43 -3.99
CA MET A 225 4.16 10.81 -2.73
C MET A 225 3.25 10.59 -1.51
N GLU A 226 1.95 10.91 -1.59
CA GLU A 226 1.01 10.62 -0.50
C GLU A 226 0.87 9.11 -0.25
N SER A 227 0.86 8.28 -1.30
CA SER A 227 0.80 6.82 -1.21
C SER A 227 2.06 6.24 -0.56
N GLU A 228 3.25 6.70 -0.96
CA GLU A 228 4.53 6.30 -0.36
C GLU A 228 4.66 6.75 1.11
N GLU A 229 4.23 7.97 1.44
CA GLU A 229 4.13 8.44 2.82
C GLU A 229 3.18 7.56 3.65
N MET A 230 2.01 7.20 3.10
CA MET A 230 1.03 6.38 3.81
C MET A 230 1.55 4.95 4.03
N VAL A 231 2.18 4.34 3.02
CA VAL A 231 2.85 3.03 3.13
C VAL A 231 3.98 3.06 4.15
N THR A 232 4.80 4.13 4.20
CA THR A 232 5.90 4.22 5.16
C THR A 232 5.43 4.52 6.59
N LYS A 233 4.33 5.26 6.78
CA LYS A 233 3.65 5.42 8.08
C LYS A 233 3.08 4.08 8.57
N LEU A 234 2.27 3.41 7.74
CA LEU A 234 1.70 2.08 8.02
C LEU A 234 2.78 1.05 8.43
N ARG A 235 3.89 0.97 7.70
CA ARG A 235 5.01 0.06 8.01
C ARG A 235 5.70 0.38 9.34
N LYS A 236 5.81 1.66 9.71
CA LYS A 236 6.37 2.09 11.01
C LYS A 236 5.42 1.72 12.15
N GLU A 237 4.12 1.94 11.98
CA GLU A 237 3.09 1.62 12.97
C GLU A 237 2.99 0.11 13.25
N ASP A 238 2.89 -0.72 12.20
CA ASP A 238 2.88 -2.20 12.34
C ASP A 238 4.16 -2.72 13.04
N SER A 239 5.34 -2.22 12.65
CA SER A 239 6.62 -2.59 13.26
C SER A 239 6.68 -2.23 14.75
N ALA A 240 6.30 -1.00 15.11
CA ALA A 240 6.31 -0.53 16.49
C ALA A 240 5.31 -1.31 17.38
N LEU A 241 4.13 -1.62 16.86
CA LEU A 241 3.12 -2.42 17.56
C LEU A 241 3.58 -3.86 17.78
N ARG A 242 4.21 -4.49 16.77
CA ARG A 242 4.82 -5.83 16.90
C ARG A 242 5.94 -5.86 17.94
N GLN A 243 6.81 -4.85 17.96
CA GLN A 243 7.89 -4.74 18.94
C GLN A 243 7.34 -4.60 20.37
N SER A 244 6.40 -3.67 20.60
CA SER A 244 5.75 -3.47 21.90
C SER A 244 5.05 -4.74 22.41
N LEU A 245 4.28 -5.42 21.54
CA LEU A 245 3.59 -6.66 21.89
C LEU A 245 4.57 -7.80 22.26
N ASN A 246 5.67 -7.94 21.51
CA ASN A 246 6.71 -8.93 21.78
C ASN A 246 7.41 -8.66 23.13
N GLU A 247 7.75 -7.40 23.41
CA GLU A 247 8.39 -7.03 24.68
C GLU A 247 7.46 -7.22 25.89
N GLN A 248 6.18 -6.91 25.77
CA GLN A 248 5.20 -7.18 26.84
C GLN A 248 5.02 -8.69 27.09
N LYS A 249 4.93 -9.50 26.03
CA LYS A 249 4.88 -10.98 26.15
C LYS A 249 6.14 -11.53 26.81
N ARG A 250 7.33 -11.00 26.48
CA ARG A 250 8.60 -11.36 27.14
C ARG A 250 8.61 -11.00 28.63
N LYS A 251 8.07 -9.85 29.01
CA LYS A 251 7.98 -9.40 30.42
C LYS A 251 7.02 -10.28 31.24
N ALA A 252 5.84 -10.61 30.70
CA ALA A 252 4.92 -11.55 31.35
C ALA A 252 5.57 -12.94 31.55
N ALA A 253 6.11 -13.53 30.47
CA ALA A 253 6.76 -14.84 30.54
C ALA A 253 8.02 -14.88 31.45
N ALA A 254 8.63 -13.73 31.75
CA ALA A 254 9.69 -13.64 32.75
C ALA A 254 9.14 -13.61 34.19
N LEU A 255 8.04 -12.89 34.44
CA LEU A 255 7.35 -12.85 35.74
C LEU A 255 6.71 -14.20 36.09
N ASP A 256 6.12 -14.90 35.11
CA ASP A 256 5.55 -16.23 35.30
C ASP A 256 6.61 -17.23 35.78
N ARG A 257 7.76 -17.30 35.09
CA ARG A 257 8.88 -18.17 35.46
C ARG A 257 9.43 -17.86 36.86
N GLU A 258 9.40 -16.60 37.29
CA GLU A 258 9.86 -16.20 38.62
C GLU A 258 8.83 -16.54 39.70
N LEU A 259 7.54 -16.45 39.41
CA LEU A 259 6.47 -16.98 40.26
C LEU A 259 6.57 -18.50 40.40
N ASP A 260 6.75 -19.24 39.30
CA ASP A 260 6.89 -20.69 39.32
C ASP A 260 8.08 -21.12 40.20
N ARG A 261 9.21 -20.40 40.11
CA ARG A 261 10.39 -20.60 40.98
C ARG A 261 10.09 -20.33 42.45
N LEU A 262 9.42 -19.23 42.76
CA LEU A 262 9.07 -18.88 44.14
C LEU A 262 8.07 -19.87 44.75
N ILE A 263 7.08 -20.31 43.97
CA ILE A 263 6.11 -21.33 44.38
C ILE A 263 6.81 -22.68 44.61
N ALA A 264 7.67 -23.11 43.70
CA ALA A 264 8.45 -24.35 43.85
C ALA A 264 9.41 -24.29 45.05
N ALA A 265 10.02 -23.13 45.33
CA ALA A 265 10.88 -22.93 46.49
C ALA A 265 10.09 -22.96 47.81
N GLU A 266 8.92 -22.32 47.86
CA GLU A 266 8.04 -22.34 49.04
C GLU A 266 7.49 -23.75 49.30
N GLN A 267 7.01 -24.44 48.27
CA GLN A 267 6.59 -25.85 48.35
C GLN A 267 7.74 -26.76 48.81
N ALA A 268 8.96 -26.55 48.32
CA ALA A 268 10.13 -27.29 48.77
C ALA A 268 10.51 -26.97 50.22
N ARG A 269 10.24 -25.76 50.74
CA ARG A 269 10.44 -25.43 52.16
C ARG A 269 9.39 -26.13 53.02
N ILE A 270 8.10 -26.02 52.66
CA ILE A 270 6.99 -26.68 53.35
C ILE A 270 7.20 -28.21 53.38
N ALA A 271 7.56 -28.84 52.25
CA ALA A 271 7.83 -30.27 52.20
C ALA A 271 8.99 -30.70 53.11
N ARG A 272 10.05 -29.88 53.23
CA ARG A 272 11.16 -30.12 54.18
C ARG A 272 10.75 -29.92 55.63
N GLU A 273 9.90 -28.94 55.92
CA GLU A 273 9.33 -28.69 57.25
C GLU A 273 8.41 -29.84 57.69
N GLU A 274 7.53 -30.30 56.80
CA GLU A 274 6.69 -31.49 57.00
C GLU A 274 7.51 -32.77 57.15
N GLU A 275 8.56 -32.96 56.34
CA GLU A 275 9.43 -34.14 56.47
C GLU A 275 10.22 -34.09 57.78
N ALA A 276 10.74 -32.92 58.18
CA ALA A 276 11.41 -32.73 59.46
C ALA A 276 10.45 -32.95 60.65
N ALA A 277 9.20 -32.49 60.55
CA ALA A 277 8.16 -32.75 61.54
C ALA A 277 7.80 -34.24 61.63
N ARG A 278 7.66 -34.92 60.48
CA ARG A 278 7.43 -36.38 60.40
C ARG A 278 8.61 -37.17 60.97
N ARG A 279 9.86 -36.80 60.66
CA ARG A 279 11.08 -37.41 61.22
C ARG A 279 11.12 -37.24 62.75
N LYS A 280 10.88 -36.03 63.26
CA LYS A 280 10.78 -35.74 64.71
C LYS A 280 9.65 -36.52 65.39
N ALA A 281 8.48 -36.62 64.76
CA ALA A 281 7.34 -37.39 65.29
C ALA A 281 7.64 -38.89 65.34
N ALA A 282 8.20 -39.47 64.26
CA ALA A 282 8.60 -40.86 64.22
C ALA A 282 9.74 -41.18 65.21
N GLU A 283 10.66 -40.25 65.44
CA GLU A 283 11.69 -40.38 66.46
C GLU A 283 11.11 -40.30 67.88
N ALA A 284 10.20 -39.37 68.16
CA ALA A 284 9.48 -39.30 69.43
C ALA A 284 8.64 -40.56 69.69
N GLU A 285 8.03 -41.14 68.67
CA GLU A 285 7.31 -42.41 68.76
C GLU A 285 8.26 -43.59 69.01
N ARG A 286 9.42 -43.66 68.33
CA ARG A 286 10.48 -44.63 68.61
C ARG A 286 11.00 -44.52 70.05
N GLN A 287 11.16 -43.30 70.57
CA GLN A 287 11.56 -43.06 71.96
C GLN A 287 10.45 -43.45 72.96
N ARG A 288 9.17 -43.21 72.65
CA ARG A 288 8.04 -43.72 73.44
C ARG A 288 8.03 -45.25 73.47
N LYS A 289 8.12 -45.91 72.32
CA LYS A 289 8.17 -47.38 72.20
C LYS A 289 9.40 -47.99 72.90
N LYS A 290 10.56 -47.34 72.86
CA LYS A 290 11.74 -47.75 73.66
C LYS A 290 11.50 -47.63 75.17
N LYS A 291 10.90 -46.53 75.65
CA LYS A 291 10.55 -46.35 77.08
C LYS A 291 9.50 -47.37 77.54
N GLU A 292 8.52 -47.66 76.69
CA GLU A 292 7.47 -48.66 76.94
C GLU A 292 8.04 -50.08 76.97
N GLN A 293 8.91 -50.45 76.02
CA GLN A 293 9.64 -51.73 76.05
C GLN A 293 10.56 -51.85 77.28
N ALA A 294 11.21 -50.77 77.72
CA ALA A 294 12.00 -50.76 78.95
C ALA A 294 11.13 -50.93 80.21
N ALA A 295 9.92 -50.38 80.24
CA ALA A 295 8.95 -50.58 81.31
C ALA A 295 8.40 -52.03 81.33
N ILE A 296 8.16 -52.62 80.15
CA ILE A 296 7.76 -54.03 80.00
C ILE A 296 8.92 -54.95 80.42
N ALA A 297 10.17 -54.64 80.06
CA ALA A 297 11.35 -55.39 80.51
C ALA A 297 11.52 -55.33 82.04
N ARG A 298 11.31 -54.15 82.66
CA ARG A 298 11.26 -54.01 84.13
C ARG A 298 10.15 -54.85 84.78
N LYS A 299 8.98 -54.99 84.13
CA LYS A 299 7.93 -55.92 84.60
C LYS A 299 8.29 -57.40 84.39
N LYS A 300 9.13 -57.73 83.40
CA LYS A 300 9.51 -59.11 83.08
C LYS A 300 10.60 -59.68 83.99
N ASN A 301 11.34 -58.83 84.72
CA ASN A 301 12.35 -59.25 85.71
C ASN A 301 11.75 -59.58 87.11
N ARG A 302 10.52 -60.11 87.14
CA ARG A 302 9.81 -60.63 88.32
C ARG A 302 9.01 -61.89 87.92
N GLY A 303 9.65 -63.06 87.94
CA GLY A 303 8.99 -64.37 88.03
C GLY A 303 9.08 -64.88 89.48
N TYR A 304 8.09 -65.48 90.16
CA TYR A 304 6.87 -66.24 89.79
C TYR A 304 7.07 -67.76 89.62
N PRO A 305 6.39 -68.56 90.48
CA PRO A 305 5.66 -69.76 90.05
C PRO A 305 4.26 -69.87 90.73
N ILE A 306 3.33 -70.80 90.41
CA ILE A 306 2.79 -71.37 89.15
C ILE A 306 1.58 -72.27 89.53
N ALA A 307 0.49 -72.26 88.75
CA ALA A 307 -0.53 -73.33 88.63
C ALA A 307 -1.22 -73.15 87.26
N ALA A 308 -1.37 -74.13 86.34
CA ALA A 308 -2.01 -75.47 86.41
C ALA A 308 -3.51 -75.35 86.78
N ASN A 309 -4.53 -75.75 86.00
CA ASN A 309 -4.78 -76.87 85.05
C ASN A 309 -5.84 -76.39 83.99
N ARG A 310 -6.29 -77.05 82.90
CA ARG A 310 -5.95 -78.30 82.18
C ARG A 310 -6.06 -78.12 80.64
N GLN A 311 -7.11 -78.60 79.93
CA GLN A 311 -7.23 -78.56 78.44
C GLN A 311 -8.67 -78.42 77.86
N LYS A 312 -8.67 -78.11 76.55
CA LYS A 312 -9.73 -78.04 75.48
C LYS A 312 -10.39 -79.43 75.19
N PRO A 313 -11.38 -79.65 74.26
CA PRO A 313 -11.73 -78.83 73.06
C PRO A 313 -13.19 -78.77 72.48
N ILE A 314 -13.42 -77.69 71.71
CA ILE A 314 -14.09 -77.56 70.38
C ILE A 314 -15.40 -78.35 70.08
N HIS A 315 -16.50 -77.62 69.83
CA HIS A 315 -17.52 -77.98 68.81
C HIS A 315 -18.26 -76.77 68.18
N ARG A 316 -17.88 -76.42 66.94
CA ARG A 316 -18.74 -76.09 65.77
C ARG A 316 -20.15 -75.47 65.96
N GLN A 317 -20.27 -74.16 65.75
CA GLN A 317 -21.39 -73.42 65.11
C GLN A 317 -20.80 -72.05 64.68
N LEU A 318 -20.83 -71.60 63.40
CA LEU A 318 -21.95 -71.04 62.61
C LEU A 318 -22.73 -69.92 63.35
N LYS A 319 -23.00 -68.74 62.78
CA LYS A 319 -22.95 -68.30 61.36
C LYS A 319 -22.92 -66.75 61.29
N LYS A 320 -22.63 -66.19 60.09
CA LYS A 320 -22.77 -64.76 59.68
C LYS A 320 -21.81 -63.76 60.38
N TRP A 321 -21.15 -62.81 59.70
CA TRP A 321 -21.12 -62.47 58.27
C TRP A 321 -19.69 -62.29 57.75
N LEU A 322 -19.46 -62.71 56.50
CA LEU A 322 -18.46 -62.10 55.63
C LEU A 322 -19.19 -61.27 54.54
N GLN A 323 -18.42 -60.44 53.85
CA GLN A 323 -18.83 -59.52 52.77
C GLN A 323 -19.42 -60.28 51.55
N PRO A 324 -20.05 -59.64 50.52
CA PRO A 324 -20.01 -58.20 50.16
C PRO A 324 -21.34 -57.59 49.66
N LYS A 325 -21.30 -56.32 49.22
CA LYS A 325 -22.16 -55.80 48.13
C LYS A 325 -21.44 -54.74 47.29
N ARG A 326 -21.78 -54.65 46.01
CA ARG A 326 -21.10 -53.82 44.99
C ARG A 326 -21.89 -52.55 44.67
N ARG A 327 -21.15 -51.50 44.26
CA ARG A 327 -21.50 -50.41 43.31
C ARG A 327 -22.95 -49.90 43.25
N HIS A 328 -23.11 -48.59 43.41
CA HIS A 328 -24.01 -47.81 42.55
C HIS A 328 -23.22 -46.81 41.71
N THR A 329 -23.03 -47.14 40.42
CA THR A 329 -22.62 -46.21 39.38
C THR A 329 -23.88 -45.63 38.73
N LYS A 330 -24.06 -44.31 38.72
CA LYS A 330 -25.06 -43.68 37.85
C LYS A 330 -24.56 -43.73 36.39
N PRO A 331 -25.36 -44.21 35.43
CA PRO A 331 -24.95 -44.23 34.03
C PRO A 331 -25.14 -42.85 33.39
N HIS A 332 -24.11 -42.34 32.71
CA HIS A 332 -24.34 -41.40 31.61
C HIS A 332 -24.97 -42.17 30.45
N ARG A 333 -26.13 -41.72 29.97
CA ARG A 333 -26.76 -42.28 28.76
C ARG A 333 -26.04 -41.71 27.53
N PRO A 334 -25.58 -42.53 26.57
CA PRO A 334 -25.00 -42.03 25.32
C PRO A 334 -26.07 -41.38 24.44
N MET A 335 -25.67 -40.39 23.64
CA MET A 335 -26.51 -39.88 22.55
C MET A 335 -26.50 -40.89 21.38
N PRO A 336 -27.65 -41.17 20.74
CA PRO A 336 -27.69 -41.99 19.54
C PRO A 336 -27.16 -41.23 18.31
N MET A 337 -26.49 -41.96 17.40
CA MET A 337 -26.32 -41.57 16.01
C MET A 337 -27.16 -42.50 15.11
N ARG A 338 -27.45 -42.02 13.89
CA ARG A 338 -28.39 -42.58 12.89
C ARG A 338 -29.88 -42.39 13.26
N CYS A 339 -30.80 -42.21 12.31
CA CYS A 339 -30.70 -42.32 10.84
C CYS A 339 -31.30 -41.06 10.13
N PRO A 340 -31.14 -40.90 8.80
CA PRO A 340 -31.58 -39.70 8.06
C PRO A 340 -33.06 -39.76 7.66
N GLY A 341 -33.65 -38.58 7.39
CA GLY A 341 -35.02 -38.46 6.89
C GLY A 341 -35.35 -37.07 6.31
N HIS A 342 -36.09 -37.10 5.21
CA HIS A 342 -36.79 -36.00 4.53
C HIS A 342 -37.71 -35.20 5.49
N SER A 343 -38.12 -33.94 5.23
CA SER A 343 -37.92 -33.04 4.07
C SER A 343 -38.30 -31.61 4.45
N HIS A 344 -37.70 -30.61 3.82
CA HIS A 344 -38.40 -29.36 3.50
C HIS A 344 -38.26 -29.02 2.01
N GLN A 345 -39.32 -29.34 1.28
CA GLN A 345 -39.50 -28.96 -0.12
C GLN A 345 -39.98 -27.51 -0.18
N THR A 346 -39.09 -26.56 -0.42
CA THR A 346 -39.48 -25.23 -0.92
C THR A 346 -38.97 -25.05 -2.35
N ARG A 347 -39.82 -25.44 -3.31
CA ARG A 347 -40.08 -24.57 -4.45
C ARG A 347 -40.60 -23.26 -3.82
N GLU A 348 -40.13 -22.07 -4.16
CA GLU A 348 -40.12 -21.37 -5.46
C GLU A 348 -39.05 -20.26 -5.39
N ASN A 349 -38.49 -19.68 -6.46
CA ASN A 349 -38.71 -19.83 -7.90
C ASN A 349 -37.37 -19.80 -8.64
N CYS A 350 -37.28 -20.49 -9.78
CA CYS A 350 -36.22 -20.24 -10.78
C CYS A 350 -36.87 -20.15 -12.15
N CYS A 351 -36.96 -18.93 -12.68
CA CYS A 351 -37.38 -18.63 -14.05
C CYS A 351 -36.85 -17.22 -14.40
N SER A 352 -35.61 -17.06 -14.85
CA SER A 352 -35.15 -17.28 -16.22
C SER A 352 -35.99 -16.53 -17.27
N ARG A 353 -35.57 -15.33 -17.66
CA ARG A 353 -35.81 -14.83 -19.02
C ARG A 353 -34.69 -13.93 -19.53
N SER A 354 -33.81 -14.52 -20.32
CA SER A 354 -32.78 -13.86 -21.10
C SER A 354 -33.07 -14.06 -22.60
N THR A 355 -33.74 -13.10 -23.23
CA THR A 355 -33.94 -13.05 -24.69
C THR A 355 -34.23 -11.61 -25.13
N GLU A 356 -33.32 -11.06 -25.96
CA GLU A 356 -33.62 -10.11 -27.06
C GLU A 356 -34.19 -8.70 -26.69
N SER A 357 -34.12 -7.68 -27.54
CA SER A 357 -33.62 -7.62 -28.93
C SER A 357 -32.86 -6.32 -29.23
N ILE A 358 -32.21 -6.29 -30.41
CA ILE A 358 -31.52 -5.14 -30.99
C ILE A 358 -32.50 -4.25 -31.75
N LYS A 359 -32.41 -2.93 -31.55
CA LYS A 359 -32.51 -1.91 -32.63
C LYS A 359 -31.96 -0.56 -32.18
#